data_AF-A0A244EPH0-F1
#
_entry.id   AF-A0A244EPH0-F1
#
_cell.length_a   1.000
_cell.length_b   1.000
_cell.length_c   1.000
_cell.angle_alpha   90.00
_cell.angle_beta   90.00
_cell.angle_gamma   90.00
#
_symmetry.space_group_name_H-M   'P 1'
#
loop_
_entity.id
_entity.type
_entity.pdbx_description
1 polymer ?
#
loop_
_entity_poly.entity_id
_entity_poly.type
_entity_poly.pdbx_seq_one_letter_code
_entity_poly.pdbx_strand_id
1 'polypeptide(L)'
;MWQHSDAVQQRVDADGNWLRKTDGKIQDQAIEREVDAMTNTESFQSHTRTVDDHSTESVGGVKKIEALGALKLLSGGSASLAAVDDLHQATGRDLNLVVGQKHNATVGGDMHERIQGLRESITSKSQRLQAPKNWVGSGGVNIFQVVCDLLDLVQDMNTQLAAHTHGPTPVPGNAAAFTADATKAAVLSVKLKTVTL
;
A
#
# COMPACT_ATOMS: atom_id res chain seq x y z
N MET A 1 52.79 27.89 13.65
CA MET A 1 52.54 27.52 12.24
C MET A 1 53.43 26.32 11.92
N TRP A 2 52.84 25.22 11.43
CA TRP A 2 53.59 24.10 10.83
C TRP A 2 53.33 24.12 9.33
N GLN A 3 54.37 24.35 8.53
CA GLN A 3 54.26 24.51 7.08
C GLN A 3 55.38 23.73 6.37
N HIS A 4 55.01 22.94 5.36
CA HIS A 4 55.96 22.29 4.45
C HIS A 4 55.98 22.98 3.08
N SER A 5 54.83 23.47 2.60
CA SER A 5 54.67 24.25 1.37
C SER A 5 53.43 25.15 1.47
N ASP A 6 53.17 26.00 0.49
CA ASP A 6 51.92 26.81 0.45
C ASP A 6 50.64 25.96 0.30
N ALA A 7 50.78 24.73 -0.21
CA ALA A 7 49.71 23.76 -0.31
C ALA A 7 49.53 22.93 0.98
N VAL A 8 50.55 22.84 1.84
CA VAL A 8 50.58 21.97 3.02
C VAL A 8 50.94 22.78 4.28
N GLN A 9 49.92 23.06 5.10
CA GLN A 9 50.09 23.77 6.37
C GLN A 9 49.04 23.38 7.41
N GLN A 10 49.43 23.51 8.67
CA GLN A 10 48.54 23.49 9.82
C GLN A 10 48.84 24.70 10.72
N ARG A 11 47.80 25.48 11.05
CA ARG A 11 47.95 26.68 11.88
C ARG A 11 46.72 26.97 12.72
N VAL A 12 46.95 27.65 13.82
CA VAL A 12 45.95 28.33 14.65
C VAL A 12 46.20 29.84 14.54
N ASP A 13 45.15 30.66 14.41
CA ASP A 13 45.25 32.13 14.41
C ASP A 13 44.98 32.74 15.80
N ALA A 14 45.01 34.08 15.89
CA ALA A 14 44.80 34.80 17.15
C ALA A 14 43.37 34.67 17.70
N ASP A 15 42.41 34.35 16.84
CA ASP A 15 41.00 34.14 17.20
C ASP A 15 40.72 32.67 17.56
N GLY A 16 41.73 31.79 17.47
CA GLY A 16 41.64 30.37 17.81
C GLY A 16 41.17 29.46 16.68
N ASN A 17 41.06 29.97 15.45
CA ASN A 17 40.63 29.16 14.31
C ASN A 17 41.74 28.20 13.89
N TRP A 18 41.40 26.93 13.69
CA TRP A 18 42.32 25.93 13.15
C TRP A 18 42.13 25.73 11.65
N LEU A 19 43.24 25.76 10.91
CA LEU A 19 43.30 25.38 9.50
C LEU A 19 44.22 24.17 9.35
N ARG A 20 43.73 23.09 8.73
CA ARG A 20 44.52 21.94 8.26
C ARG A 20 44.34 21.83 6.75
N LYS A 21 45.42 22.06 5.99
CA LYS A 21 45.43 22.05 4.53
C LYS A 21 46.55 21.14 4.02
N THR A 22 46.25 20.31 3.03
CA THR A 22 47.23 19.49 2.32
C THR A 22 46.75 19.21 0.88
N ASP A 23 47.68 19.00 -0.04
CA ASP A 23 47.45 18.42 -1.37
C ASP A 23 47.72 16.90 -1.40
N GLY A 24 48.21 16.35 -0.27
CA GLY A 24 48.39 14.93 -0.04
C GLY A 24 47.21 14.27 0.70
N LYS A 25 47.46 13.08 1.26
CA LYS A 25 46.46 12.30 2.00
C LYS A 25 46.46 12.69 3.49
N ILE A 26 45.27 12.83 4.06
CA ILE A 26 45.05 12.78 5.51
C ILE A 26 44.61 11.36 5.89
N GLN A 27 45.25 10.79 6.91
CA GLN A 27 44.82 9.54 7.53
C GLN A 27 44.82 9.75 9.04
N ASP A 28 43.64 9.65 9.63
CA ASP A 28 43.47 9.70 11.08
C ASP A 28 43.20 8.26 11.55
N GLN A 29 44.05 7.75 12.44
CA GLN A 29 43.90 6.42 13.06
C GLN A 29 43.81 6.63 14.56
N ALA A 30 42.71 6.19 15.15
CA ALA A 30 42.47 6.31 16.57
C ALA A 30 41.65 5.12 17.07
N ILE A 31 41.76 4.82 18.36
CA ILE A 31 40.87 3.88 19.04
C ILE A 31 39.48 4.51 19.22
N GLU A 32 39.45 5.82 19.49
CA GLU A 32 38.25 6.61 19.69
C GLU A 32 38.41 7.96 18.99
N ARG A 33 37.33 8.43 18.37
CA ARG A 33 37.26 9.76 17.74
C ARG A 33 35.91 10.37 18.04
N GLU A 34 35.92 11.45 18.81
CA GLU A 34 34.76 12.28 19.08
C GLU A 34 34.85 13.58 18.29
N VAL A 35 33.73 14.04 17.75
CA VAL A 35 33.61 15.35 17.12
C VAL A 35 32.34 15.97 17.66
N ASP A 36 32.50 16.96 18.53
CA ASP A 36 31.42 17.82 18.99
C ASP A 36 31.58 19.19 18.35
N ALA A 37 30.54 19.62 17.64
CA ALA A 37 30.49 20.91 16.98
C ALA A 37 29.05 21.40 16.92
N MET A 38 28.85 22.69 17.20
CA MET A 38 27.54 23.33 17.00
C MET A 38 27.11 23.32 15.53
N THR A 39 28.07 23.29 14.61
CA THR A 39 27.83 23.20 13.16
C THR A 39 28.97 22.43 12.52
N ASN A 40 28.64 21.38 11.77
CA ASN A 40 29.58 20.63 10.94
C ASN A 40 29.10 20.70 9.49
N THR A 41 29.98 21.07 8.56
CA THR A 41 29.70 21.06 7.13
C THR A 41 30.80 20.28 6.44
N GLU A 42 30.41 19.23 5.73
CA GLU A 42 31.31 18.39 4.98
C GLU A 42 30.92 18.41 3.50
N SER A 43 31.91 18.55 2.63
CA SER A 43 31.73 18.52 1.18
C SER A 43 32.74 17.57 0.60
N PHE A 44 32.26 16.58 -0.14
CA PHE A 44 33.07 15.54 -0.76
C PHE A 44 32.73 15.41 -2.24
N GLN A 45 33.73 15.08 -3.05
CA GLN A 45 33.47 14.60 -4.41
C GLN A 45 32.97 13.14 -4.39
N SER A 46 33.47 12.34 -3.44
CA SER A 46 33.08 10.95 -3.22
C SER A 46 33.22 10.61 -1.74
N HIS A 47 32.32 9.77 -1.22
CA HIS A 47 32.35 9.31 0.17
C HIS A 47 31.93 7.84 0.24
N THR A 48 32.70 7.05 1.00
CA THR A 48 32.36 5.66 1.34
C THR A 48 32.52 5.51 2.84
N ARG A 49 31.52 4.92 3.48
CA ARG A 49 31.55 4.57 4.90
C ARG A 49 31.26 3.09 5.06
N THR A 50 32.20 2.38 5.66
CA THR A 50 32.02 1.00 6.10
C THR A 50 31.98 1.00 7.63
N VAL A 51 31.01 0.31 8.20
CA VAL A 51 30.86 0.12 9.64
C VAL A 51 30.73 -1.37 9.88
N ASP A 52 31.64 -1.93 10.68
CA ASP A 52 31.71 -3.39 10.87
C ASP A 52 30.63 -3.93 11.82
N ASP A 53 30.00 -3.04 12.59
CA ASP A 53 28.93 -3.37 13.53
C ASP A 53 27.74 -2.40 13.39
N HIS A 54 27.40 -1.64 14.44
CA HIS A 54 26.21 -0.81 14.45
C HIS A 54 26.46 0.64 13.99
N SER A 55 25.52 1.19 13.22
CA SER A 55 25.47 2.61 12.88
C SER A 55 24.11 3.19 13.26
N THR A 56 24.10 4.12 14.20
CA THR A 56 22.91 4.84 14.63
C THR A 56 23.02 6.30 14.22
N GLU A 57 21.92 6.87 13.73
CA GLU A 57 21.82 8.30 13.43
C GLU A 57 20.51 8.83 14.02
N SER A 58 20.64 9.80 14.92
CA SER A 58 19.52 10.44 15.60
C SER A 58 19.47 11.91 15.19
N VAL A 59 18.37 12.33 14.59
CA VAL A 59 18.17 13.71 14.13
C VAL A 59 16.97 14.29 14.86
N GLY A 60 17.20 15.30 15.70
CA GLY A 60 16.11 15.96 16.44
C GLY A 60 15.24 16.87 15.57
N GLY A 61 15.73 17.28 14.41
CA GLY A 61 15.01 18.04 13.40
C GLY A 61 14.66 17.19 12.17
N VAL A 62 14.84 17.77 10.98
CA VAL A 62 14.55 17.10 9.71
C VAL A 62 15.81 16.51 9.11
N LYS A 63 15.75 15.23 8.73
CA LYS A 63 16.77 14.60 7.89
C LYS A 63 16.31 14.58 6.44
N LYS A 64 17.07 15.21 5.55
CA LYS A 64 16.83 15.21 4.10
C LYS A 64 17.91 14.39 3.39
N ILE A 65 17.51 13.43 2.55
CA ILE A 65 18.41 12.65 1.70
C ILE A 65 17.96 12.86 0.25
N GLU A 66 18.85 13.37 -0.58
CA GLU A 66 18.58 13.62 -2.00
C GLU A 66 19.61 12.92 -2.86
N ALA A 67 19.15 12.22 -3.89
CA ALA A 67 20.00 11.60 -4.90
C ALA A 67 19.44 11.94 -6.28
N LEU A 68 20.21 12.67 -7.10
CA LEU A 68 19.81 13.04 -8.46
C LEU A 68 19.78 11.84 -9.43
N GLY A 69 20.59 10.82 -9.15
CA GLY A 69 20.63 9.59 -9.92
C GLY A 69 19.65 8.55 -9.39
N ALA A 70 20.07 7.79 -8.38
CA ALA A 70 19.27 6.74 -7.77
C ALA A 70 19.53 6.65 -6.27
N LEU A 71 18.49 6.29 -5.52
CA LEU A 71 18.57 5.88 -4.12
C LEU A 71 18.39 4.35 -4.06
N LYS A 72 19.35 3.65 -3.44
CA LYS A 72 19.28 2.20 -3.22
C LYS A 72 19.32 1.91 -1.73
N LEU A 73 18.27 1.30 -1.21
CA LEU A 73 18.15 0.86 0.18
C LEU A 73 18.02 -0.66 0.17
N LEU A 74 19.06 -1.35 0.64
CA LEU A 74 19.15 -2.81 0.62
C LEU A 74 19.35 -3.31 2.04
N SER A 75 18.59 -4.33 2.44
CA SER A 75 18.78 -5.05 3.70
C SER A 75 18.86 -6.54 3.39
N GLY A 76 19.86 -7.23 3.96
CA GLY A 76 19.95 -8.69 3.92
C GLY A 76 19.03 -9.37 4.95
N GLY A 77 18.46 -8.60 5.87
CA GLY A 77 17.49 -9.05 6.87
C GLY A 77 16.16 -8.32 6.72
N SER A 78 15.64 -7.79 7.82
CA SER A 78 14.44 -6.96 7.81
C SER A 78 14.75 -5.51 7.42
N ALA A 79 13.74 -4.84 6.86
CA ALA A 79 13.73 -3.39 6.70
C ALA A 79 12.38 -2.89 7.21
N SER A 80 12.41 -1.91 8.11
CA SER A 80 11.21 -1.30 8.69
C SER A 80 11.19 0.18 8.33
N LEU A 81 10.09 0.63 7.74
CA LEU A 81 9.81 2.05 7.48
C LEU A 81 8.48 2.39 8.15
N ALA A 82 8.50 3.34 9.06
CA ALA A 82 7.33 3.76 9.81
C ALA A 82 7.32 5.28 9.95
N ALA A 83 6.12 5.86 9.91
CA ALA A 83 5.84 7.24 10.23
C ALA A 83 4.74 7.27 11.30
N VAL A 84 4.81 8.23 12.23
CA VAL A 84 3.77 8.42 13.26
C VAL A 84 2.54 9.13 12.66
N ASP A 85 2.80 10.00 11.70
CA ASP A 85 1.80 10.72 10.92
C ASP A 85 1.73 10.08 9.51
N ASP A 86 1.83 10.88 8.45
CA ASP A 86 1.71 10.38 7.08
C ASP A 86 2.98 9.73 6.51
N LEU A 87 2.80 8.62 5.78
CA LEU A 87 3.80 8.03 4.89
C LEU A 87 3.36 8.24 3.43
N HIS A 88 4.12 9.04 2.68
CA HIS A 88 3.88 9.25 1.25
C HIS A 88 4.87 8.45 0.39
N GLN A 89 4.34 7.71 -0.58
CA GLN A 89 5.12 7.04 -1.63
C GLN A 89 4.56 7.44 -3.00
N ALA A 90 5.40 8.08 -3.81
CA ALA A 90 5.02 8.54 -5.15
C ALA A 90 6.14 8.23 -6.15
N THR A 91 5.77 7.82 -7.36
CA THR A 91 6.70 7.59 -8.47
C THR A 91 6.18 8.31 -9.72
N GLY A 92 7.09 8.74 -10.60
CA GLY A 92 6.71 9.39 -11.86
C GLY A 92 6.32 8.41 -12.99
N ARG A 93 6.51 7.11 -12.77
CA ARG A 93 6.20 6.02 -13.71
C ARG A 93 5.59 4.86 -12.93
N ASP A 94 6.35 3.78 -12.78
CA ASP A 94 5.85 2.53 -12.19
C ASP A 94 6.20 2.43 -10.70
N LEU A 95 5.28 1.83 -9.94
CA LEU A 95 5.54 1.31 -8.59
C LEU A 95 5.43 -0.21 -8.65
N ASN A 96 6.53 -0.91 -8.46
CA ASN A 96 6.57 -2.36 -8.46
C ASN A 96 6.65 -2.87 -7.02
N LEU A 97 5.62 -3.58 -6.57
CA LEU A 97 5.59 -4.25 -5.27
C LEU A 97 5.58 -5.76 -5.48
N VAL A 98 6.62 -6.43 -5.00
CA VAL A 98 6.77 -7.89 -5.11
C VAL A 98 6.89 -8.47 -3.71
N VAL A 99 6.05 -9.46 -3.39
CA VAL A 99 6.00 -10.11 -2.07
C VAL A 99 6.06 -11.63 -2.24
N GLY A 100 7.07 -12.26 -1.67
CA GLY A 100 7.34 -13.69 -1.90
C GLY A 100 6.43 -14.68 -1.16
N GLN A 101 5.71 -14.23 -0.11
CA GLN A 101 4.83 -15.11 0.69
C GLN A 101 3.46 -14.48 0.94
N LYS A 102 3.37 -13.48 1.82
CA LYS A 102 2.11 -12.87 2.25
C LYS A 102 2.19 -11.35 2.17
N HIS A 103 1.32 -10.75 1.37
CA HIS A 103 1.04 -9.32 1.45
C HIS A 103 -0.12 -9.10 2.42
N ASN A 104 0.08 -8.27 3.45
CA ASN A 104 -0.93 -7.93 4.43
C ASN A 104 -1.11 -6.41 4.47
N ALA A 105 -2.33 -5.95 4.21
CA ALA A 105 -2.70 -4.54 4.25
C ALA A 105 -3.90 -4.38 5.20
N THR A 106 -3.71 -3.60 6.27
CA THR A 106 -4.76 -3.28 7.23
C THR A 106 -5.01 -1.78 7.18
N VAL A 107 -6.28 -1.38 7.03
CA VAL A 107 -6.69 0.02 7.00
C VAL A 107 -7.73 0.22 8.11
N GLY A 108 -7.50 1.21 8.98
CA GLY A 108 -8.44 1.54 10.07
C GLY A 108 -9.63 2.39 9.63
N GLY A 109 -9.50 3.13 8.52
CA GLY A 109 -10.54 3.91 7.87
C GLY A 109 -10.85 3.40 6.45
N ASP A 110 -11.00 4.32 5.51
CA ASP A 110 -11.36 4.00 4.12
C ASP A 110 -10.15 3.66 3.25
N MET A 111 -10.31 2.65 2.37
CA MET A 111 -9.34 2.34 1.31
C MET A 111 -9.89 2.82 -0.04
N HIS A 112 -9.22 3.80 -0.65
CA HIS A 112 -9.58 4.33 -1.97
C HIS A 112 -8.59 3.84 -3.03
N GLU A 113 -9.07 3.04 -3.98
CA GLU A 113 -8.32 2.61 -5.16
C GLU A 113 -8.92 3.27 -6.41
N ARG A 114 -8.11 4.01 -7.17
CA ARG A 114 -8.50 4.58 -8.47
C ARG A 114 -7.60 4.03 -9.56
N ILE A 115 -8.18 3.22 -10.44
CA ILE A 115 -7.47 2.54 -11.53
C ILE A 115 -8.12 2.97 -12.84
N GLN A 116 -7.37 3.67 -13.69
CA GLN A 116 -7.85 4.11 -15.01
C GLN A 116 -7.82 2.98 -16.04
N GLY A 117 -6.82 2.10 -15.90
CA GLY A 117 -6.67 0.92 -16.74
C GLY A 117 -7.40 -0.29 -16.15
N LEU A 118 -6.74 -1.44 -16.24
CA LEU A 118 -7.27 -2.72 -15.77
C LEU A 118 -6.87 -3.01 -14.33
N ARG A 119 -7.82 -3.53 -13.55
CA ARG A 119 -7.53 -4.22 -12.29
C ARG A 119 -7.65 -5.72 -12.52
N GLU A 120 -6.55 -6.46 -12.38
CA GLU A 120 -6.52 -7.92 -12.40
C GLU A 120 -6.28 -8.48 -11.01
N SER A 121 -7.12 -9.43 -10.59
CA SER A 121 -6.97 -10.19 -9.35
C SER A 121 -7.06 -11.67 -9.70
N ILE A 122 -5.91 -12.32 -9.82
CA ILE A 122 -5.81 -13.73 -10.22
C ILE A 122 -5.37 -14.54 -9.01
N THR A 123 -6.16 -15.55 -8.63
CA THR A 123 -5.85 -16.45 -7.51
C THR A 123 -5.92 -17.89 -7.99
N SER A 124 -5.07 -18.78 -7.46
CA SER A 124 -5.06 -20.21 -7.83
C SER A 124 -6.00 -21.08 -6.99
N LYS A 125 -6.56 -20.54 -5.90
CA LYS A 125 -7.40 -21.28 -4.96
C LYS A 125 -8.77 -20.63 -4.78
N SER A 126 -8.83 -19.45 -4.20
CA SER A 126 -10.08 -18.74 -3.95
C SER A 126 -9.86 -17.24 -3.76
N GLN A 127 -10.93 -16.49 -4.01
CA GLN A 127 -11.03 -15.06 -3.73
C GLN A 127 -12.25 -14.82 -2.84
N ARG A 128 -12.07 -14.00 -1.80
CA ARG A 128 -13.15 -13.62 -0.87
C ARG A 128 -13.26 -12.10 -0.85
N LEU A 129 -14.43 -11.61 -1.25
CA LEU A 129 -14.84 -10.21 -1.10
C LEU A 129 -16.04 -10.21 -0.16
N GLN A 130 -15.95 -9.48 0.95
CA GLN A 130 -16.99 -9.50 1.96
C GLN A 130 -17.17 -8.12 2.58
N ALA A 131 -18.40 -7.62 2.50
CA ALA A 131 -18.88 -6.46 3.22
C ALA A 131 -20.34 -6.69 3.65
N PRO A 132 -20.84 -5.96 4.67
CA PRO A 132 -22.26 -5.98 5.04
C PRO A 132 -23.17 -5.58 3.87
N LYS A 133 -22.68 -4.69 2.99
CA LYS A 133 -23.34 -4.21 1.79
C LYS A 133 -22.35 -4.20 0.63
N ASN A 134 -22.75 -4.73 -0.52
CA ASN A 134 -21.86 -4.95 -1.66
C ASN A 134 -22.44 -4.30 -2.90
N TRP A 135 -21.54 -3.72 -3.69
CA TRP A 135 -21.81 -3.19 -5.01
C TRP A 135 -20.78 -3.76 -5.99
N VAL A 136 -21.25 -4.45 -7.02
CA VAL A 136 -20.38 -4.93 -8.11
C VAL A 136 -21.07 -4.58 -9.42
N GLY A 137 -20.47 -3.69 -10.20
CA GLY A 137 -21.03 -3.25 -11.48
C GLY A 137 -20.58 -1.84 -11.84
N SER A 138 -21.45 -1.07 -12.49
CA SER A 138 -21.18 0.31 -12.92
C SER A 138 -21.75 1.33 -11.93
N GLY A 139 -21.67 2.64 -12.22
CA GLY A 139 -22.29 3.66 -11.37
C GLY A 139 -23.83 3.61 -11.29
N GLY A 140 -24.49 2.92 -12.22
CA GLY A 140 -25.95 2.79 -12.26
C GLY A 140 -26.48 1.36 -12.24
N VAL A 141 -25.61 0.35 -12.31
CA VAL A 141 -26.01 -1.07 -12.34
C VAL A 141 -25.21 -1.84 -11.31
N ASN A 142 -25.91 -2.43 -10.34
CA ASN A 142 -25.35 -3.36 -9.35
C ASN A 142 -25.81 -4.79 -9.69
N ILE A 143 -24.87 -5.71 -9.89
CA ILE A 143 -25.16 -7.12 -10.20
C ILE A 143 -26.02 -7.76 -9.11
N PHE A 144 -25.80 -7.42 -7.84
CA PHE A 144 -26.62 -7.95 -6.75
C PHE A 144 -28.08 -7.48 -6.84
N GLN A 145 -28.31 -6.23 -7.23
CA GLN A 145 -29.66 -5.70 -7.48
C GLN A 145 -30.32 -6.44 -8.64
N VAL A 146 -29.61 -6.66 -9.75
CA VAL A 146 -30.12 -7.43 -10.90
C VAL A 146 -30.52 -8.85 -10.48
N VAL A 147 -29.75 -9.50 -9.59
CA VAL A 147 -30.10 -10.82 -9.07
C VAL A 147 -31.31 -10.76 -8.13
N CYS A 148 -31.46 -9.71 -7.32
CA CYS A 148 -32.68 -9.48 -6.53
C CYS A 148 -33.92 -9.35 -7.44
N ASP A 149 -33.83 -8.54 -8.48
CA ASP A 149 -34.93 -8.33 -9.44
C ASP A 149 -35.27 -9.64 -10.18
N LEU A 150 -34.25 -10.43 -10.53
CA LEU A 150 -34.43 -11.76 -11.11
C LEU A 150 -35.14 -12.73 -10.15
N LEU A 151 -34.80 -12.72 -8.85
CA LEU A 151 -35.44 -13.57 -7.86
C LEU A 151 -36.91 -13.18 -7.65
N ASP A 152 -37.22 -11.89 -7.66
CA ASP A 152 -38.59 -11.37 -7.60
C ASP A 152 -39.38 -11.80 -8.86
N LEU A 153 -38.79 -11.69 -10.05
CA LEU A 153 -39.41 -12.16 -11.29
C LEU A 153 -39.66 -13.68 -11.28
N VAL A 154 -38.74 -14.48 -10.74
CA VAL A 154 -38.90 -15.94 -10.59
C VAL A 154 -40.01 -16.27 -9.59
N GLN A 155 -40.16 -15.50 -8.51
CA GLN A 155 -41.27 -15.64 -7.59
C GLN A 155 -42.60 -15.41 -8.32
N ASP A 156 -42.74 -14.28 -9.01
CA ASP A 156 -43.96 -13.91 -9.73
C ASP A 156 -44.32 -14.93 -10.82
N MET A 157 -43.33 -15.38 -11.60
CA MET A 157 -43.51 -16.40 -12.63
C MET A 157 -44.07 -17.70 -12.03
N ASN A 158 -43.51 -18.18 -10.92
CA ASN A 158 -44.00 -19.40 -10.28
C ASN A 158 -45.41 -19.22 -9.70
N THR A 159 -45.74 -18.06 -9.15
CA THR A 159 -47.11 -17.76 -8.71
C THR A 159 -48.10 -17.76 -9.88
N GLN A 160 -47.72 -17.17 -11.02
CA GLN A 160 -48.55 -17.17 -12.23
C GLN A 160 -48.76 -18.59 -12.78
N LEU A 161 -47.71 -19.42 -12.80
CA LEU A 161 -47.80 -20.81 -13.24
C LEU A 161 -48.67 -21.67 -12.31
N ALA A 162 -48.58 -21.47 -11.00
CA ALA A 162 -49.43 -22.16 -10.03
C ALA A 162 -50.92 -21.88 -10.23
N ALA A 163 -51.25 -20.67 -10.71
CA ALA A 163 -52.62 -20.21 -10.95
C ALA A 163 -53.09 -20.34 -12.41
N HIS A 164 -52.24 -20.82 -13.31
CA HIS A 164 -52.52 -20.88 -14.74
C HIS A 164 -53.66 -21.85 -15.08
N THR A 165 -54.61 -21.44 -15.93
CA THR A 165 -55.73 -22.27 -16.38
C THR A 165 -56.07 -22.00 -17.86
N HIS A 166 -56.71 -22.97 -18.53
CA HIS A 166 -57.26 -22.80 -19.89
C HIS A 166 -58.79 -22.77 -19.84
N GLY A 167 -59.37 -21.63 -19.46
CA GLY A 167 -60.82 -21.52 -19.24
C GLY A 167 -61.25 -22.22 -17.94
N PRO A 168 -62.40 -22.91 -17.89
CA PRO A 168 -62.92 -23.52 -16.66
C PRO A 168 -62.25 -24.87 -16.33
N THR A 169 -60.93 -24.98 -16.48
CA THR A 169 -60.17 -26.18 -16.09
C THR A 169 -59.63 -26.04 -14.66
N PRO A 170 -59.38 -27.14 -13.95
CA PRO A 170 -58.58 -27.09 -12.73
C PRO A 170 -57.21 -26.44 -12.97
N VAL A 171 -56.62 -25.91 -11.91
CA VAL A 171 -55.20 -25.49 -11.89
C VAL A 171 -54.28 -26.69 -12.22
N PRO A 172 -53.02 -26.45 -12.60
CA PRO A 172 -52.11 -27.52 -12.99
C PRO A 172 -51.88 -28.49 -11.83
N GLY A 173 -51.72 -29.79 -12.13
CA GLY A 173 -51.50 -30.82 -11.10
C GLY A 173 -50.23 -30.63 -10.27
N ASN A 174 -49.32 -29.76 -10.71
CA ASN A 174 -48.09 -29.36 -10.03
C ASN A 174 -48.15 -27.95 -9.40
N ALA A 175 -49.33 -27.34 -9.27
CA ALA A 175 -49.49 -25.99 -8.70
C ALA A 175 -48.84 -25.84 -7.31
N ALA A 176 -48.98 -26.85 -6.44
CA ALA A 176 -48.37 -26.83 -5.11
C ALA A 176 -46.83 -26.75 -5.15
N ALA A 177 -46.21 -27.39 -6.14
CA ALA A 177 -44.76 -27.32 -6.33
C ALA A 177 -44.31 -25.91 -6.74
N PHE A 178 -45.03 -25.30 -7.69
CA PHE A 178 -44.76 -23.91 -8.11
C PHE A 178 -44.94 -22.90 -6.96
N THR A 179 -45.99 -23.04 -6.14
CA THR A 179 -46.15 -22.19 -4.94
C THR A 179 -44.99 -22.35 -3.95
N ALA A 180 -44.51 -23.58 -3.76
CA ALA A 180 -43.34 -23.83 -2.92
C ALA A 180 -42.06 -23.20 -3.50
N ASP A 181 -41.87 -23.24 -4.81
CA ASP A 181 -40.72 -22.62 -5.48
C ASP A 181 -40.78 -21.09 -5.47
N ALA A 182 -41.96 -20.49 -5.60
CA ALA A 182 -42.16 -19.05 -5.39
C ALA A 182 -41.74 -18.63 -3.97
N THR A 183 -42.10 -19.43 -2.95
CA THR A 183 -41.70 -19.19 -1.56
C THR A 183 -40.18 -19.28 -1.37
N LYS A 184 -39.51 -20.24 -2.02
CA LYS A 184 -38.04 -20.36 -1.98
C LYS A 184 -37.37 -19.12 -2.59
N ALA A 185 -37.84 -18.67 -3.77
CA ALA A 185 -37.33 -17.49 -4.43
C ALA A 185 -37.46 -16.23 -3.55
N ALA A 186 -38.63 -16.04 -2.91
CA ALA A 186 -38.88 -14.96 -1.97
C ALA A 186 -37.87 -14.94 -0.81
N VAL A 187 -37.59 -16.11 -0.20
CA VAL A 187 -36.62 -16.22 0.90
C VAL A 187 -35.20 -15.87 0.46
N LEU A 188 -34.78 -16.30 -0.74
CA LEU A 188 -33.48 -15.95 -1.30
C LEU A 188 -33.38 -14.46 -1.62
N SER A 189 -34.44 -13.87 -2.18
CA SER A 189 -34.52 -12.43 -2.47
C SER A 189 -34.30 -11.61 -1.20
N VAL A 190 -35.01 -11.94 -0.12
CA VAL A 190 -34.84 -11.29 1.19
C VAL A 190 -33.39 -11.38 1.68
N LYS A 191 -32.78 -12.56 1.62
CA LYS A 191 -31.38 -12.75 2.06
C LYS A 191 -30.43 -11.88 1.25
N LEU A 192 -30.56 -11.85 -0.08
CA LEU A 192 -29.66 -11.09 -0.95
C LEU A 192 -29.84 -9.58 -0.81
N LYS A 193 -31.09 -9.11 -0.63
CA LYS A 193 -31.39 -7.70 -0.34
C LYS A 193 -30.69 -7.21 0.93
N THR A 194 -30.45 -8.07 1.93
CA THR A 194 -29.72 -7.64 3.15
C THR A 194 -28.26 -7.26 2.87
N VAL A 195 -27.62 -7.85 1.85
CA VAL A 195 -26.21 -7.62 1.50
C VAL A 195 -25.98 -6.79 0.23
N THR A 196 -27.05 -6.34 -0.41
CA THR A 196 -27.02 -5.48 -1.60
C THR A 196 -27.00 -4.02 -1.17
N LEU A 197 -26.00 -3.26 -1.66
CA LEU A 197 -25.96 -1.80 -1.54
C LEU A 197 -26.97 -1.15 -2.49
#